data_AF-A0A954W1H4-F1
#
_entry.id   AF-A0A954W1H4-F1
#
_cell.length_a   1.000
_cell.length_b   1.000
_cell.length_c   1.000
_cell.angle_alpha   90.00
_cell.angle_beta   90.00
_cell.angle_gamma   90.00
#
_symmetry.space_group_name_H-M   'P 1'
#
loop_
_entity.id
_entity.type
_entity.pdbx_description
1 polymer ?
#
loop_
_entity_poly.entity_id
_entity_poly.type
_entity_poly.pdbx_seq_one_letter_code
_entity_poly.pdbx_strand_id
1 'polypeptide(L)'
;NYRQALIDYQQDRRQLIQFYDNTYRSLRQLLRVMEQLELNLEIQRRAVVIAIRRVDLTREDLAEPTPPPEPGQPATQLGPTAAVNLLTALSDLRSTQNNFMSVWLNYYANRMRLHRDTGLMQLDENGAWIDVPLFQAAEEAEATTEELPPPLPEEWIRDAFEGVPEAERPKFDDADPEIIRTSFTKQE
;
A
#
# COMPACT_ATOMS: atom_id res chain seq x y z
N ASN A 1 11.53 2.77 -47.93
CA ASN A 1 12.51 2.31 -46.93
C ASN A 1 11.82 1.38 -45.95
N TYR A 2 11.33 0.23 -46.45
CA TYR A 2 10.41 -0.71 -45.78
C TYR A 2 11.08 -1.44 -44.61
N ARG A 3 12.32 -1.90 -44.80
CA ARG A 3 13.09 -2.58 -43.74
C ARG A 3 13.31 -1.73 -42.50
N GLN A 4 13.49 -0.42 -42.64
CA GLN A 4 13.65 0.48 -41.50
C GLN A 4 12.35 0.56 -40.69
N ALA A 5 11.20 0.74 -41.36
CA ALA A 5 9.89 0.77 -40.70
C ALA A 5 9.59 -0.53 -39.94
N LEU A 6 9.93 -1.70 -40.51
CA LEU A 6 9.80 -2.97 -39.81
C LEU A 6 10.71 -3.06 -38.57
N ILE A 7 11.94 -2.56 -38.65
CA ILE A 7 12.86 -2.54 -37.49
C ILE A 7 12.30 -1.64 -36.39
N ASP A 8 11.81 -0.44 -36.75
CA ASP A 8 11.24 0.53 -35.83
C ASP A 8 10.01 -0.07 -35.12
N TYR A 9 9.08 -0.67 -35.88
CA TYR A 9 7.93 -1.39 -35.31
C TYR A 9 8.36 -2.51 -34.34
N GLN A 10 9.37 -3.30 -34.67
CA GLN A 10 9.88 -4.35 -33.79
C GLN A 10 10.56 -3.78 -32.54
N GLN A 11 11.16 -2.60 -32.60
CA GLN A 11 11.70 -1.90 -31.44
C GLN A 11 10.58 -1.40 -30.54
N ASP A 12 9.56 -0.74 -31.11
CA ASP A 12 8.40 -0.22 -30.37
C ASP A 12 7.64 -1.34 -29.66
N ARG A 13 7.43 -2.47 -30.34
CA ARG A 13 6.81 -3.65 -29.73
C ARG A 13 7.60 -4.17 -28.52
N ARG A 14 8.94 -4.20 -28.60
CA ARG A 14 9.78 -4.60 -27.45
C ARG A 14 9.70 -3.60 -26.31
N GLN A 15 9.70 -2.30 -26.62
CA GLN A 15 9.54 -1.25 -25.62
C GLN A 15 8.19 -1.38 -24.89
N LEU A 16 7.12 -1.69 -25.61
CA LEU A 16 5.80 -1.92 -25.03
C LEU A 16 5.77 -3.14 -24.09
N ILE A 17 6.35 -4.27 -24.50
CA ILE A 17 6.45 -5.48 -23.65
C ILE A 17 7.24 -5.17 -22.37
N GLN A 18 8.39 -4.48 -22.50
CA GLN A 18 9.21 -4.08 -21.36
C GLN A 18 8.48 -3.12 -20.42
N PHE A 19 7.68 -2.21 -20.97
CA PHE A 19 6.84 -1.29 -20.19
C PHE A 19 5.82 -2.07 -19.34
N TYR A 20 5.05 -2.97 -19.95
CA TYR A 20 4.09 -3.80 -19.23
C TYR A 20 4.76 -4.62 -18.12
N ASP A 21 5.88 -5.29 -18.43
CA ASP A 21 6.64 -6.06 -17.44
C ASP A 21 7.09 -5.22 -16.25
N ASN A 22 7.58 -4.00 -16.52
CA ASN A 22 8.01 -3.09 -15.47
C ASN A 22 6.84 -2.63 -14.59
N THR A 23 5.68 -2.35 -15.18
CA THR A 23 4.45 -2.00 -14.44
C THR A 23 3.99 -3.16 -13.55
N TYR A 24 3.91 -4.38 -14.08
CA TYR A 24 3.53 -5.56 -13.29
C TYR A 24 4.52 -5.85 -12.15
N ARG A 25 5.83 -5.72 -12.41
CA ARG A 25 6.86 -5.90 -11.38
C ARG A 25 6.74 -4.84 -10.29
N SER A 26 6.53 -3.58 -10.67
CA SER A 26 6.33 -2.47 -9.74
C SER A 26 5.11 -2.68 -8.85
N LEU A 27 3.98 -3.09 -9.45
CA LEU A 27 2.74 -3.35 -8.70
C LEU A 27 2.91 -4.49 -7.70
N ARG A 28 3.50 -5.62 -8.12
CA ARG A 28 3.78 -6.76 -7.21
C ARG A 28 4.71 -6.36 -6.08
N GLN A 29 5.72 -5.55 -6.37
CA GLN A 29 6.62 -5.04 -5.34
C GLN A 29 5.88 -4.14 -4.35
N LEU A 30 4.99 -3.28 -4.83
CA LEU A 30 4.16 -2.42 -3.98
C LEU A 30 3.25 -3.25 -3.06
N LEU A 31 2.56 -4.26 -3.58
CA LEU A 31 1.70 -5.15 -2.79
C LEU A 31 2.48 -5.87 -1.67
N ARG A 32 3.66 -6.43 -1.99
CA ARG A 32 4.53 -7.06 -0.98
C ARG A 32 5.00 -6.09 0.10
N VAL A 33 5.33 -4.86 -0.29
CA VAL A 33 5.69 -3.79 0.66
C VAL A 33 4.50 -3.46 1.55
N MET A 34 3.29 -3.41 1.01
CA MET A 34 2.07 -3.16 1.79
C MET A 34 1.78 -4.27 2.80
N GLU A 35 1.91 -5.54 2.42
CA GLU A 35 1.78 -6.68 3.34
C GLU A 35 2.79 -6.56 4.51
N GLN A 36 4.04 -6.22 4.21
CA GLN A 36 5.06 -5.99 5.23
C GLN A 36 4.70 -4.83 6.16
N LEU A 37 4.19 -3.73 5.60
CA LEU A 37 3.77 -2.56 6.38
C LEU A 37 2.57 -2.86 7.28
N GLU A 38 1.62 -3.67 6.82
CA GLU A 38 0.48 -4.12 7.62
C GLU A 38 0.93 -4.94 8.82
N LEU A 39 1.81 -5.92 8.61
CA LEU A 39 2.39 -6.71 9.70
C LEU A 39 3.17 -5.81 10.68
N ASN A 40 3.97 -4.87 10.17
CA ASN A 40 4.69 -3.94 11.02
C ASN A 40 3.73 -3.04 11.81
N LEU A 41 2.64 -2.58 11.20
CA LEU A 41 1.60 -1.79 11.88
C LEU A 41 0.97 -2.58 13.03
N GLU A 42 0.70 -3.86 12.84
CA GLU A 42 0.18 -4.72 13.90
C GLU A 42 1.20 -4.89 15.04
N ILE A 43 2.48 -5.11 14.71
CA ILE A 43 3.56 -5.17 15.70
C ILE A 43 3.63 -3.87 16.50
N GLN A 44 3.61 -2.71 15.85
CA GLN A 44 3.64 -1.42 16.53
C GLN A 44 2.39 -1.19 17.38
N ARG A 45 1.20 -1.60 16.90
CA ARG A 45 -0.04 -1.53 17.69
C ARG A 45 0.09 -2.33 18.98
N ARG A 46 0.63 -3.55 18.92
CA ARG A 46 0.88 -4.39 20.09
C ARG A 46 1.93 -3.78 21.02
N ALA A 47 2.99 -3.18 20.47
CA ALA A 47 4.00 -2.47 21.24
C ALA A 47 3.40 -1.31 22.05
N VAL A 48 2.48 -0.53 21.47
CA VAL A 48 1.77 0.54 22.19
C VAL A 48 0.99 -0.03 23.38
N VAL A 49 0.26 -1.14 23.20
CA VAL A 49 -0.48 -1.81 24.28
C VAL A 49 0.45 -2.27 25.40
N ILE A 50 1.60 -2.84 25.06
CA ILE A 50 2.62 -3.28 26.04
C ILE A 50 3.18 -2.07 26.81
N ALA A 51 3.49 -0.98 26.11
CA ALA A 51 4.01 0.24 26.74
C ALA A 51 3.00 0.87 27.71
N ILE A 52 1.72 0.87 27.37
CA ILE A 52 0.64 1.30 28.28
C ILE A 52 0.64 0.43 29.54
N ARG A 53 0.65 -0.90 29.39
CA ARG A 53 0.69 -1.83 30.54
C ARG A 53 1.91 -1.60 31.43
N ARG A 54 3.07 -1.28 30.85
CA ARG A 54 4.28 -0.95 31.62
C ARG A 54 4.12 0.33 32.43
N VAL A 55 3.46 1.36 31.88
CA VAL A 55 3.13 2.57 32.62
C VAL A 55 2.19 2.24 33.78
N ASP A 56 1.18 1.39 33.57
CA ASP A 56 0.26 1.00 34.63
C ASP A 56 0.97 0.24 35.76
N LEU A 57 1.80 -0.76 35.44
CA LEU A 57 2.60 -1.50 36.42
C LEU A 57 3.52 -0.57 37.23
N THR A 58 4.25 0.32 36.56
CA THR A 58 5.16 1.25 37.28
C THR A 58 4.44 2.29 38.13
N ARG A 59 3.15 2.56 37.84
CA ARG A 59 2.30 3.38 38.71
C ARG A 59 1.84 2.60 39.94
N GLU A 60 1.50 1.33 39.77
CA GLU A 60 1.15 0.44 40.87
C GLU A 60 2.34 0.26 41.83
N ASP A 61 3.53 -0.01 41.30
CA ASP A 61 4.78 -0.11 42.07
C ASP A 61 5.07 1.18 42.87
N LEU A 62 4.76 2.34 42.29
CA LEU A 62 4.93 3.63 42.97
C LEU A 62 3.88 3.87 44.06
N ALA A 63 2.68 3.32 43.89
CA ALA A 63 1.58 3.43 44.84
C ALA A 63 1.64 2.36 45.95
N GLU A 64 2.51 1.36 45.81
CA GLU A 64 2.64 0.28 46.79
C GLU A 64 3.11 0.84 48.14
N PRO A 65 2.36 0.59 49.24
CA PRO A 65 2.78 1.00 50.57
C PRO A 65 4.06 0.29 50.98
N THR A 66 5.02 1.02 51.52
CA THR A 66 6.22 0.37 52.05
C THR A 66 5.86 -0.55 53.22
N PRO A 67 6.38 -1.79 53.29
CA PRO A 67 6.10 -2.69 54.40
C PRO A 67 6.50 -2.06 55.74
N PRO A 68 5.73 -2.30 56.81
CA PRO A 68 6.03 -1.73 58.12
C PRO A 68 7.39 -2.24 58.60
N PRO A 69 8.23 -1.36 59.21
CA PRO A 69 9.52 -1.79 59.72
C PRO A 69 9.37 -2.81 60.84
N GLU A 70 10.24 -3.82 60.87
CA GLU A 70 10.35 -4.72 62.01
C GLU A 70 10.78 -3.95 63.27
N PRO A 71 10.39 -4.39 64.48
CA PRO A 71 10.75 -3.71 65.73
C PRO A 71 12.26 -3.51 65.86
N GLY A 72 12.71 -2.26 65.88
CA GLY A 72 14.13 -1.88 66.01
C GLY A 72 14.85 -1.58 64.68
N GLN A 73 14.20 -1.74 63.52
CA GLN A 73 14.73 -1.36 62.21
C GLN A 73 14.26 0.05 61.80
N PRO A 74 15.06 0.80 61.02
CA PRO A 74 14.61 2.05 60.41
C PRO A 74 13.44 1.79 59.44
N ALA A 75 12.54 2.76 59.29
CA ALA A 75 11.43 2.68 58.35
C ALA A 75 11.92 2.40 56.92
N THR A 76 11.34 1.41 56.26
CA THR A 76 11.60 1.13 54.85
C THR A 76 11.11 2.34 54.03
N GLN A 77 12.00 2.94 53.25
CA GLN A 77 11.66 4.04 52.33
C GLN A 77 11.16 3.47 51.00
N LEU A 78 10.23 4.19 50.35
CA LEU A 78 9.87 3.98 48.95
C LEU A 78 11.14 3.76 48.11
N GLY A 79 11.11 2.77 47.22
CA GLY A 79 12.27 2.40 46.42
C GLY A 79 12.84 3.62 45.69
N PRO A 80 14.15 3.93 45.81
CA PRO A 80 14.74 5.18 45.31
C PRO A 80 14.61 5.37 43.79
N THR A 81 14.25 4.32 43.06
CA THR A 81 14.12 4.30 41.60
C THR A 81 12.67 4.30 41.09
N ALA A 82 11.65 4.22 41.96
CA ALA A 82 10.25 4.06 41.52
C ALA A 82 9.77 5.22 40.62
N ALA A 83 10.03 6.46 41.01
CA ALA A 83 9.69 7.63 40.21
C ALA A 83 10.47 7.70 38.87
N VAL A 84 11.74 7.24 38.88
CA VAL A 84 12.57 7.17 37.67
C VAL A 84 12.08 6.09 36.71
N ASN A 85 11.61 4.95 37.24
CA ASN A 85 11.02 3.88 36.45
C ASN A 85 9.75 4.35 35.74
N LEU A 86 8.88 5.09 36.44
CA LEU A 86 7.68 5.67 35.83
C LEU A 86 8.03 6.70 34.74
N LEU A 87 8.99 7.59 34.99
CA LEU A 87 9.44 8.55 33.98
C LEU A 87 9.96 7.85 32.72
N THR A 88 10.74 6.79 32.91
CA THR A 88 11.26 5.96 31.81
C THR A 88 10.12 5.30 31.04
N ALA A 89 9.14 4.70 31.74
CA ALA A 89 7.97 4.07 31.10
C ALA A 89 7.14 5.07 30.29
N LEU A 90 6.95 6.31 30.79
CA LEU A 90 6.24 7.37 30.07
C LEU A 90 7.01 7.82 28.81
N SER A 91 8.34 7.94 28.91
CA SER A 91 9.20 8.25 27.76
C SER A 91 9.12 7.15 26.69
N ASP A 92 9.16 5.88 27.11
CA ASP A 92 9.06 4.72 26.22
C ASP A 92 7.68 4.64 25.53
N LEU A 93 6.60 4.92 26.26
CA LEU A 93 5.25 5.00 25.70
C LEU A 93 5.15 6.09 24.62
N ARG A 94 5.64 7.30 24.90
CA ARG A 94 5.65 8.39 23.91
C ARG A 94 6.46 8.00 22.67
N SER A 95 7.63 7.40 22.86
CA SER A 95 8.47 6.93 21.76
C SER A 95 7.74 5.90 20.90
N THR A 96 7.04 4.95 21.54
CA THR A 96 6.28 3.90 20.84
C THR A 96 5.07 4.47 20.10
N GLN A 97 4.37 5.45 20.67
CA GLN A 97 3.28 6.17 19.99
C GLN A 97 3.78 6.92 18.74
N ASN A 98 4.92 7.60 18.84
CA ASN A 98 5.52 8.29 17.68
C ASN A 98 5.94 7.30 16.59
N ASN A 99 6.50 6.15 16.97
CA ASN A 99 6.86 5.10 16.03
C ASN A 99 5.62 4.51 15.35
N PHE A 100 4.56 4.21 16.12
CA PHE A 100 3.29 3.75 15.59
C PHE A 100 2.70 4.73 14.56
N MET A 101 2.67 6.02 14.88
CA MET A 101 2.20 7.06 13.96
C MET A 101 3.03 7.10 12.66
N SER A 102 4.36 7.00 12.78
CA SER A 102 5.26 7.00 11.62
C SER A 102 5.02 5.79 10.71
N VAL A 103 4.82 4.60 11.30
CA VAL A 103 4.50 3.38 10.55
C VAL A 103 3.10 3.47 9.91
N TRP A 104 2.12 4.00 10.63
CA TRP A 104 0.77 4.20 10.10
C TRP A 104 0.75 5.17 8.92
N LEU A 105 1.45 6.31 9.01
CA LEU A 105 1.57 7.26 7.90
C LEU A 105 2.25 6.65 6.68
N ASN A 106 3.27 5.81 6.89
CA ASN A 106 3.93 5.10 5.80
C ASN A 106 2.98 4.10 5.11
N TYR A 107 2.25 3.31 5.90
CA TYR A 107 1.22 2.41 5.39
C TYR A 107 0.14 3.17 4.61
N TYR A 108 -0.36 4.28 5.17
CA TYR A 108 -1.36 5.15 4.55
C TYR A 108 -0.88 5.72 3.21
N ALA A 109 0.36 6.21 3.13
CA ALA A 109 0.94 6.73 1.90
C ALA A 109 1.10 5.67 0.80
N ASN A 110 1.48 4.43 1.17
CA ASN A 110 1.57 3.35 0.19
C ASN A 110 0.19 2.91 -0.32
N ARG A 111 -0.85 2.95 0.52
CA ARG A 111 -2.21 2.71 0.07
C ARG A 111 -2.70 3.79 -0.88
N MET A 112 -2.47 5.07 -0.58
CA MET A 112 -2.73 6.17 -1.54
C MET A 112 -2.03 5.93 -2.88
N ARG A 113 -0.76 5.54 -2.84
CA ARG A 113 0.00 5.22 -4.05
C ARG A 113 -0.63 4.07 -4.82
N LEU A 114 -1.07 3.01 -4.16
CA LEU A 114 -1.75 1.89 -4.80
C LEU A 114 -3.02 2.34 -5.52
N HIS A 115 -3.91 3.08 -4.85
CA HIS A 115 -5.14 3.59 -5.47
C HIS A 115 -4.84 4.51 -6.66
N ARG A 116 -3.81 5.34 -6.57
CA ARG A 116 -3.39 6.20 -7.69
C ARG A 116 -2.85 5.39 -8.86
N ASP A 117 -1.96 4.45 -8.60
CA ASP A 117 -1.28 3.66 -9.63
C ASP A 117 -2.26 2.68 -10.31
N THR A 118 -3.35 2.28 -9.64
CA THR A 118 -4.46 1.51 -10.24
C THR A 118 -5.55 2.36 -10.89
N GLY A 119 -5.49 3.68 -10.77
CA GLY A 119 -6.52 4.59 -11.27
C GLY A 119 -7.84 4.56 -10.46
N LEU A 120 -7.84 3.94 -9.28
CA LEU A 120 -8.99 3.82 -8.38
C LEU A 120 -9.02 4.93 -7.31
N MET A 121 -8.22 5.98 -7.48
CA MET A 121 -8.13 7.08 -6.53
C MET A 121 -9.36 7.98 -6.65
N GLN A 122 -10.13 8.06 -5.57
CA GLN A 122 -11.24 8.99 -5.43
C GLN A 122 -10.80 10.17 -4.55
N LEU A 123 -11.17 11.37 -4.97
CA LEU A 123 -10.90 12.61 -4.25
C LEU A 123 -12.22 13.22 -3.80
N ASP A 124 -12.24 13.79 -2.61
CA ASP A 124 -13.35 14.60 -2.13
C ASP A 124 -13.39 15.98 -2.81
N GLU A 125 -14.39 16.79 -2.47
CA GLU A 125 -14.55 18.16 -3.00
C GLU A 125 -13.36 19.08 -2.70
N ASN A 126 -12.56 18.76 -1.67
CA ASN A 126 -11.39 19.51 -1.26
C ASN A 126 -10.09 18.95 -1.86
N GLY A 127 -10.16 17.90 -2.68
CA GLY A 127 -9.01 17.22 -3.27
C GLY A 127 -8.28 16.27 -2.32
N ALA A 128 -8.88 15.91 -1.17
CA ALA A 128 -8.33 14.91 -0.26
C ALA A 128 -8.74 13.50 -0.70
N TRP A 129 -7.83 12.54 -0.54
CA TRP A 129 -8.11 11.14 -0.87
C TRP A 129 -9.19 10.56 0.06
N ILE A 130 -10.20 9.93 -0.54
CA ILE A 130 -11.21 9.17 0.18
C ILE A 130 -10.68 7.75 0.41
N ASP A 131 -10.41 7.44 1.67
CA ASP A 131 -9.88 6.14 2.08
C ASP A 131 -10.95 5.05 2.08
N VAL A 132 -11.21 4.49 0.89
CA VAL A 132 -12.06 3.32 0.68
C VAL A 132 -11.23 2.05 0.50
N PRO A 133 -11.74 0.88 0.93
CA PRO A 133 -11.10 -0.39 0.61
C PRO A 133 -10.93 -0.60 -0.90
N LEU A 134 -9.84 -1.24 -1.31
CA LEU A 134 -9.51 -1.44 -2.73
C LEU A 134 -10.62 -2.18 -3.51
N PHE A 135 -11.24 -3.20 -2.92
CA PHE A 135 -12.31 -3.96 -3.56
C PHE A 135 -13.54 -3.10 -3.83
N GLN A 136 -13.88 -2.22 -2.89
CA GLN A 136 -15.01 -1.30 -3.02
C GLN A 136 -14.71 -0.25 -4.09
N ALA A 137 -13.50 0.32 -4.09
CA ALA A 137 -13.08 1.28 -5.11
C ALA A 137 -13.09 0.67 -6.51
N ALA A 138 -12.72 -0.61 -6.64
CA ALA A 138 -12.75 -1.35 -7.89
C ALA A 138 -14.19 -1.62 -8.38
N GLU A 139 -15.08 -2.03 -7.48
CA GLU A 139 -16.50 -2.26 -7.79
C GLU A 139 -17.20 -0.96 -8.23
N GLU A 140 -16.93 0.15 -7.53
CA GLU A 140 -17.45 1.46 -7.89
C GLU A 140 -16.93 1.92 -9.25
N ALA A 141 -15.63 1.71 -9.54
CA ALA A 141 -15.05 2.03 -10.84
C ALA A 141 -15.68 1.19 -11.97
N GLU A 142 -15.90 -0.11 -11.74
CA GLU A 142 -16.54 -1.01 -12.71
C GLU A 142 -18.00 -0.62 -12.96
N ALA A 143 -18.73 -0.23 -11.93
CA ALA A 143 -20.11 0.25 -12.04
C ALA A 143 -20.22 1.57 -12.84
N THR A 144 -19.18 2.40 -12.80
CA THR A 144 -19.09 3.65 -13.58
C THR A 144 -18.49 3.50 -14.98
N THR A 145 -18.17 2.28 -15.43
CA THR A 145 -17.59 2.07 -16.77
C THR A 145 -18.58 2.54 -17.83
N GLU A 146 -18.34 3.73 -18.39
CA GLU A 146 -19.00 4.20 -19.61
C GLU A 146 -18.85 3.12 -20.70
N GLU A 147 -19.93 2.84 -21.45
CA GLU A 147 -19.90 1.92 -22.58
C GLU A 147 -18.66 2.19 -23.43
N LEU A 148 -17.86 1.15 -23.70
CA LEU A 148 -16.69 1.26 -24.57
C LEU A 148 -17.09 2.05 -25.83
N PRO A 149 -16.31 3.06 -26.24
CA PRO A 149 -16.61 3.80 -27.45
C PRO A 149 -16.83 2.81 -28.59
N PRO A 150 -17.83 3.04 -29.45
CA PRO A 150 -18.19 2.09 -30.50
C PRO A 150 -16.93 1.73 -31.31
N PRO A 151 -16.76 0.45 -31.68
CA PRO A 151 -15.59 0.00 -32.41
C PRO A 151 -15.42 0.87 -33.66
N LEU A 152 -14.17 1.28 -33.92
CA LEU A 152 -13.86 2.07 -35.11
C LEU A 152 -14.35 1.32 -36.36
N PRO A 153 -15.05 1.99 -37.29
CA PRO A 153 -15.45 1.36 -38.54
C PRO A 153 -14.24 0.75 -39.24
N GLU A 154 -14.34 -0.52 -39.66
CA GLU A 154 -13.25 -1.24 -40.34
C GLU A 154 -12.74 -0.50 -41.58
N GLU A 155 -13.60 0.29 -42.22
CA GLU A 155 -13.23 1.11 -43.39
C GLU A 155 -12.20 2.18 -43.05
N TRP A 156 -12.28 2.80 -41.87
CA TRP A 156 -11.31 3.81 -41.44
C TRP A 156 -9.95 3.20 -41.11
N ILE A 157 -9.97 1.99 -40.54
CA ILE A 157 -8.75 1.20 -40.31
C ILE A 157 -8.14 0.81 -41.67
N ARG A 158 -8.97 0.41 -42.64
CA ARG A 158 -8.53 -0.02 -43.97
C ARG A 158 -7.91 1.13 -44.77
N ASP A 159 -8.53 2.32 -44.77
CA ASP A 159 -8.02 3.53 -45.43
C ASP A 159 -6.72 4.02 -44.78
N ALA A 160 -6.62 3.98 -43.44
CA ALA A 160 -5.42 4.39 -42.73
C ALA A 160 -4.19 3.50 -43.04
N PHE A 161 -4.42 2.24 -43.41
CA PHE A 161 -3.38 1.28 -43.80
C PHE A 161 -3.41 0.91 -45.30
N GLU A 162 -4.02 1.76 -46.13
CA GLU A 162 -4.05 1.57 -47.58
C GLU A 162 -2.63 1.76 -48.16
N GLY A 163 -2.16 0.77 -48.93
CA GLY A 163 -0.79 0.75 -49.45
C GLY A 163 0.29 0.23 -48.49
N VAL A 164 -0.06 -0.06 -47.22
CA VAL A 164 0.82 -0.75 -46.27
C VAL A 164 0.61 -2.27 -46.39
N PRO A 165 1.64 -3.07 -46.75
CA PRO A 165 1.51 -4.53 -46.82
C PRO A 165 1.00 -5.12 -45.51
N GLU A 166 0.12 -6.13 -45.57
CA GLU A 166 -0.49 -6.80 -44.41
C GLU A 166 0.53 -7.22 -43.34
N ALA A 167 1.74 -7.58 -43.78
CA ALA A 167 2.86 -7.98 -42.90
C ALA A 167 3.49 -6.83 -42.09
N GLU A 168 3.25 -5.58 -42.50
CA GLU A 168 3.72 -4.34 -41.84
C GLU A 168 2.63 -3.61 -41.06
N ARG A 169 1.37 -4.05 -41.17
CA ARG A 169 0.31 -3.50 -40.36
C ARG A 169 0.59 -3.85 -38.89
N PRO A 170 0.45 -2.90 -37.95
CA PRO A 170 0.47 -3.24 -36.55
C PRO A 170 -0.64 -4.26 -36.31
N LYS A 171 -0.25 -5.47 -35.90
CA LYS A 171 -1.21 -6.42 -35.39
C LYS A 171 -1.67 -5.85 -34.06
N PHE A 172 -2.77 -5.11 -34.10
CA PHE A 172 -3.70 -5.12 -32.99
C PHE A 172 -4.14 -6.58 -32.93
N ASP A 173 -3.43 -7.41 -32.15
CA ASP A 173 -4.13 -8.54 -31.57
C ASP A 173 -5.36 -7.89 -30.96
N ASP A 174 -6.55 -8.22 -31.49
CA ASP A 174 -7.78 -8.04 -30.74
C ASP A 174 -7.43 -8.61 -29.38
N ALA A 175 -7.10 -7.73 -28.44
CA ALA A 175 -6.72 -8.13 -27.12
C ALA A 175 -7.97 -8.78 -26.62
N ASP A 176 -7.99 -10.11 -26.72
CA ASP A 176 -9.13 -10.91 -26.36
C ASP A 176 -9.53 -10.39 -24.98
N PRO A 177 -10.73 -9.82 -24.81
CA PRO A 177 -11.11 -9.19 -23.55
C PRO A 177 -11.00 -10.18 -22.38
N GLU A 178 -10.86 -11.48 -22.68
CA GLU A 178 -10.51 -12.53 -21.73
C GLU A 178 -9.03 -12.59 -21.30
N ILE A 179 -8.04 -12.07 -22.04
CA ILE A 179 -6.63 -12.04 -21.58
C ILE A 179 -6.44 -11.05 -20.42
N ILE A 180 -7.26 -9.98 -20.39
CA ILE A 180 -7.31 -9.06 -19.25
C ILE A 180 -8.04 -9.71 -18.05
N ARG A 181 -9.04 -10.57 -18.28
CA ARG A 181 -9.82 -11.25 -17.22
C ARG A 181 -9.16 -12.52 -16.66
N THR A 182 -8.37 -13.25 -17.46
CA THR A 182 -7.77 -14.53 -17.04
C THR A 182 -6.53 -14.39 -16.15
N SER A 183 -5.91 -13.21 -16.10
CA SER A 183 -4.84 -12.93 -15.14
C SER A 183 -5.33 -12.68 -13.70
N PHE A 184 -6.66 -12.58 -13.50
CA PHE A 184 -7.30 -12.42 -12.18
C PHE A 184 -7.84 -13.72 -11.55
N THR A 185 -7.80 -14.88 -12.22
CA THR A 185 -8.45 -16.12 -11.71
C THR A 185 -7.61 -17.39 -11.69
N LYS A 186 -6.29 -17.34 -11.86
CA LYS A 186 -5.44 -18.51 -11.58
C LYS A 186 -4.07 -18.12 -11.05
N GLN A 187 -3.94 -18.15 -9.72
CA GLN A 187 -2.78 -18.71 -9.03
C GLN A 187 -3.19 -19.03 -7.58
N GLU A 188 -3.72 -20.24 -7.40
CA GLU A 188 -3.39 -21.07 -6.23
C GLU A 188 -1.89 -21.43 -6.26
#